data_AF-A0A251XSB5-F1
#
_entry.id   AF-A0A251XSB5-F1
#
_cell.length_a   1.000
_cell.length_b   1.000
_cell.length_c   1.000
_cell.angle_alpha   90.00
_cell.angle_beta   90.00
_cell.angle_gamma   90.00
#
_symmetry.space_group_name_H-M   'P 1'
#
loop_
_entity.id
_entity.type
_entity.pdbx_description
1 polymer ?
#
loop_
_entity_poly.entity_id
_entity_poly.type
_entity_poly.pdbx_seq_one_letter_code
_entity_poly.pdbx_strand_id
1 'polypeptide(L)'
;MTKPVVVIAEELSPATVDALGPDFDVRSVDGTDRPALLAALAEADAVLVRSATRIDAEAIAAAPRLQVVARAGWASTTWTSRLPPPRASWS
;
A
#
# COMPACT_ATOMS: atom_id res chain seq x y z
N MET A 1 -5.91 15.84 13.04
CA MET A 1 -5.17 15.63 11.78
C MET A 1 -5.73 14.37 11.13
N THR A 2 -6.02 14.40 9.83
CA THR A 2 -6.53 13.23 9.10
C THR A 2 -5.47 12.15 9.08
N LYS A 3 -5.80 10.95 9.56
CA LYS A 3 -4.89 9.80 9.52
C LYS A 3 -4.66 9.39 8.06
N PRO A 4 -3.44 9.01 7.65
CA PRO A 4 -3.21 8.56 6.30
C PRO A 4 -3.94 7.25 6.05
N VAL A 5 -4.56 7.11 4.88
CA VAL A 5 -5.33 5.92 4.50
C VAL A 5 -4.41 4.91 3.82
N VAL A 6 -4.34 3.71 4.39
CA VAL A 6 -3.55 2.58 3.86
C VAL A 6 -4.51 1.52 3.33
N VAL A 7 -4.53 1.32 2.02
CA VAL A 7 -5.35 0.30 1.38
C VAL A 7 -4.56 -0.99 1.22
N ILE A 8 -5.10 -2.09 1.72
CA ILE A 8 -4.56 -3.44 1.57
C ILE A 8 -5.40 -4.14 0.50
N ALA A 9 -4.79 -4.45 -0.64
CA ALA A 9 -5.49 -5.06 -1.78
C ALA A 9 -5.59 -6.60 -1.69
N GLU A 10 -4.95 -7.23 -0.72
CA GLU A 10 -4.97 -8.68 -0.54
C GLU A 10 -4.98 -9.02 0.94
N GLU A 11 -5.63 -10.12 1.32
CA GLU A 11 -5.70 -10.53 2.74
C GLU A 11 -4.29 -10.65 3.34
N LEU A 12 -4.07 -9.90 4.42
CA LEU A 12 -2.86 -9.95 5.22
C LEU A 12 -3.18 -10.50 6.60
N SER A 13 -2.17 -11.10 7.22
CA SER A 13 -2.28 -11.55 8.59
C SER A 13 -2.58 -10.36 9.51
N PRO A 14 -3.39 -10.55 10.58
CA PRO A 14 -3.68 -9.52 11.57
C PRO A 14 -2.41 -8.88 12.16
N ALA A 15 -1.36 -9.67 12.33
CA ALA A 15 -0.05 -9.19 12.79
C ALA A 15 0.57 -8.09 11.89
N THR A 16 0.30 -8.11 10.58
CA THR A 16 0.77 -7.07 9.65
C THR A 16 -0.02 -5.77 9.81
N VAL A 17 -1.32 -5.89 10.08
CA VAL A 17 -2.20 -4.74 10.36
C VAL A 17 -1.81 -4.12 11.70
N ASP A 18 -1.58 -4.94 12.72
CA ASP A 18 -1.12 -4.49 14.03
C ASP A 18 0.26 -3.80 13.95
N ALA A 19 1.14 -4.27 13.06
CA ALA A 19 2.46 -3.67 12.84
C ALA A 19 2.41 -2.28 12.17
N LEU A 20 1.35 -1.98 11.39
CA LEU A 20 1.12 -0.63 10.88
C LEU A 20 0.75 0.34 12.01
N GLY A 21 0.07 -0.16 13.04
CA GLY A 21 -0.29 0.61 14.23
C GLY A 21 -1.51 1.52 14.03
N PRO A 22 -1.97 2.18 15.11
CA PRO A 22 -3.22 2.94 15.14
C PRO A 22 -3.15 4.31 14.46
N ASP A 23 -1.96 4.70 13.97
CA ASP A 23 -1.72 6.01 13.35
C ASP A 23 -2.25 6.09 11.90
N PHE A 24 -2.56 4.95 11.29
CA PHE A 24 -3.08 4.84 9.94
C PHE A 24 -4.54 4.36 9.93
N ASP A 25 -5.31 4.81 8.94
CA ASP A 25 -6.63 4.26 8.63
C ASP A 25 -6.45 3.10 7.65
N VAL A 26 -6.39 1.88 8.18
CA VAL A 26 -6.15 0.67 7.39
C VAL A 26 -7.45 0.14 6.83
N ARG A 27 -7.56 0.11 5.50
CA ARG A 27 -8.74 -0.40 4.77
C ARG A 27 -8.34 -1.63 3.96
N SER A 28 -9.13 -2.69 4.05
CA SER A 28 -8.95 -3.88 3.22
C SER A 28 -9.90 -3.83 2.04
N VAL A 29 -9.40 -4.12 0.84
CA VAL A 29 -10.18 -4.21 -0.40
C VAL A 29 -9.75 -5.46 -1.16
N ASP A 30 -10.67 -6.06 -1.90
CA ASP A 30 -10.33 -7.14 -2.80
C ASP A 30 -9.63 -6.57 -4.05
N GLY A 31 -8.34 -6.85 -4.20
CA GLY A 31 -7.53 -6.42 -5.35
C GLY A 31 -7.90 -7.12 -6.66
N THR A 32 -8.70 -8.19 -6.61
CA THR A 32 -9.29 -8.81 -7.80
C THR A 32 -10.54 -8.07 -8.28
N ASP A 33 -11.20 -7.32 -7.40
CA ASP A 33 -12.33 -6.46 -7.73
C ASP A 33 -11.84 -5.08 -8.19
N ARG A 34 -11.69 -4.94 -9.52
CA ARG A 34 -11.19 -3.73 -10.17
C ARG A 34 -11.95 -2.45 -9.77
N PRO A 35 -13.29 -2.35 -9.88
CA PRO A 35 -14.00 -1.14 -9.48
C PRO A 35 -13.88 -0.85 -7.98
N ALA A 36 -13.87 -1.87 -7.12
CA ALA A 36 -13.68 -1.66 -5.69
C ALA A 36 -12.26 -1.14 -5.38
N LEU A 37 -11.23 -1.68 -6.04
CA LEU A 37 -9.86 -1.23 -5.91
C LEU A 37 -9.70 0.23 -6.32
N LEU A 38 -10.26 0.63 -7.48
CA LEU A 38 -10.19 2.01 -7.96
C LEU A 38 -10.90 2.98 -7.01
N ALA A 39 -12.05 2.60 -6.46
CA ALA A 39 -12.77 3.41 -5.47
C ALA A 39 -11.97 3.57 -4.17
N ALA A 40 -11.35 2.49 -3.68
CA ALA A 40 -10.51 2.54 -2.49
C ALA A 40 -9.25 3.39 -2.71
N LEU A 41 -8.65 3.31 -3.90
CA LEU A 41 -7.46 4.05 -4.28
C LEU A 41 -7.67 5.57 -4.37
N ALA A 42 -8.90 6.03 -4.65
CA ALA A 42 -9.21 7.46 -4.74
C ALA A 42 -8.89 8.25 -3.46
N GLU A 43 -9.04 7.60 -2.31
CA GLU A 43 -8.75 8.19 -0.99
C GLU A 43 -7.44 7.67 -0.37
N ALA A 44 -6.76 6.73 -1.02
CA ALA A 44 -5.58 6.08 -0.47
C ALA A 44 -4.33 6.97 -0.53
N ASP A 45 -3.62 7.08 0.59
CA ASP A 45 -2.28 7.68 0.62
C ASP A 45 -1.20 6.61 0.38
N ALA A 46 -1.47 5.35 0.76
CA ALA A 46 -0.62 4.21 0.47
C ALA A 46 -1.42 2.97 0.08
N VAL A 47 -0.84 2.11 -0.77
CA VAL A 47 -1.42 0.81 -1.11
C VAL A 47 -0.42 -0.32 -0.85
N LEU A 48 -0.88 -1.37 -0.18
CA LEU A 48 -0.16 -2.63 -0.01
C LEU A 48 -0.70 -3.67 -0.98
N VAL A 49 0.18 -4.21 -1.82
CA VAL A 49 -0.15 -5.23 -2.81
C VAL A 49 0.74 -6.45 -2.65
N ARG A 50 0.24 -7.62 -3.08
CA ARG A 50 1.05 -8.83 -3.24
C ARG A 50 1.13 -9.20 -4.73
N SER A 51 1.54 -10.42 -5.02
CA SER A 51 1.74 -10.89 -6.39
C SER A 51 0.47 -10.97 -7.23
N ALA A 52 -0.73 -11.01 -6.63
CA ALA A 52 -1.98 -11.11 -7.38
C ALA A 52 -2.44 -9.75 -7.90
N THR A 53 -2.16 -8.66 -7.18
CA THR A 53 -2.64 -7.32 -7.54
C THR A 53 -1.63 -6.56 -8.38
N ARG A 54 -2.04 -6.12 -9.58
CA ARG A 54 -1.24 -5.26 -10.45
C ARG A 54 -1.72 -3.82 -10.34
N ILE A 55 -0.86 -2.95 -9.80
CA ILE A 55 -1.03 -1.50 -9.88
C ILE A 55 -0.53 -1.05 -11.25
N ASP A 56 -1.47 -0.74 -12.13
CA ASP A 56 -1.22 -0.21 -13.47
C ASP A 56 -1.44 1.31 -13.54
N ALA A 57 -1.27 1.89 -14.73
CA ALA A 57 -1.43 3.33 -14.92
C ALA A 57 -2.86 3.81 -14.61
N GLU A 58 -3.87 2.97 -14.81
CA GLU A 58 -5.27 3.29 -14.47
C GLU A 58 -5.45 3.36 -12.96
N ALA A 59 -4.92 2.37 -12.22
CA ALA A 59 -4.93 2.38 -10.76
C ALA A 59 -4.21 3.60 -10.18
N ILE A 60 -3.05 3.98 -10.75
CA ILE A 60 -2.31 5.18 -10.33
C ILE A 60 -3.09 6.46 -10.68
N ALA A 61 -3.72 6.53 -11.85
CA ALA A 61 -4.50 7.69 -12.26
C ALA A 61 -5.76 7.88 -11.38
N ALA A 62 -6.36 6.79 -10.92
CA ALA A 62 -7.47 6.81 -9.97
C ALA A 62 -7.05 7.20 -8.54
N ALA A 63 -5.74 7.22 -8.25
CA ALA A 63 -5.20 7.44 -6.92
C ALA A 63 -4.40 8.78 -6.84
N PRO A 64 -5.07 9.95 -6.89
CA PRO A 64 -4.39 11.24 -6.97
C PRO A 64 -3.56 11.58 -5.72
N ARG A 65 -3.83 10.90 -4.60
CA ARG A 65 -3.15 11.09 -3.31
C ARG A 65 -2.08 10.05 -3.03
N LEU A 66 -1.98 9.02 -3.87
CA LEU A 66 -1.13 7.86 -3.60
C LEU A 66 0.34 8.26 -3.61
N GLN A 67 1.00 8.10 -2.47
CA GLN A 67 2.41 8.41 -2.28
C GLN A 67 3.29 7.16 -2.26
N VAL A 68 2.75 6.04 -1.77
CA VAL A 68 3.52 4.81 -1.53
C VAL A 68 2.78 3.60 -2.09
N VAL A 69 3.50 2.80 -2.89
CA VAL A 69 3.08 1.45 -3.29
C VAL A 69 4.05 0.47 -2.64
N ALA A 70 3.58 -0.31 -1.69
CA ALA A 70 4.38 -1.30 -0.99
C ALA A 70 3.99 -2.71 -1.43
N ARG A 71 4.97 -3.50 -1.85
CA ARG A 71 4.77 -4.88 -2.30
C ARG A 71 5.22 -5.85 -1.21
N ALA A 72 4.29 -6.62 -0.66
CA ALA A 72 4.60 -7.63 0.35
C ALA A 72 5.18 -8.90 -0.31
N GLY A 73 6.50 -8.91 -0.55
CA GLY A 73 7.26 -10.06 -1.03
C GLY A 73 8.49 -10.33 -0.16
N TRP A 74 8.83 -11.61 0.05
CA TRP A 74 9.95 -12.05 0.89
C TRP A 74 11.34 -11.90 0.23
N ALA A 75 11.52 -10.99 -0.71
CA ALA A 75 12.77 -10.90 -1.47
C ALA A 75 13.21 -9.45 -1.62
N SER A 76 14.35 -9.16 -1.00
CA SER A 76 15.37 -8.16 -1.34
C SER A 76 14.95 -7.07 -2.35
N THR A 77 15.02 -5.83 -1.87
CA THR A 77 15.48 -4.66 -2.64
C THR A 77 14.73 -4.36 -3.94
N THR A 78 13.74 -3.45 -3.88
CA THR A 78 13.67 -2.24 -4.72
C THR A 78 12.57 -1.34 -4.15
N TRP A 79 12.97 -0.39 -3.30
CA TRP A 79 12.11 0.72 -2.89
C TRP A 79 12.19 1.79 -3.98
N THR A 80 11.08 2.08 -4.67
CA THR A 80 11.00 3.28 -5.52
C THR A 80 10.26 4.36 -4.74
N SER A 81 11.00 5.16 -3.98
CA SER A 81 10.49 6.36 -3.28
C SER A 81 11.11 7.61 -3.89
N ARG A 82 10.35 8.72 -3.93
CA ARG A 82 10.91 10.08 -4.21
C ARG A 82 11.70 10.65 -3.02
N LEU A 83 11.70 9.97 -1.88
CA LEU A 83 12.45 10.32 -0.69
C LEU A 83 13.70 9.43 -0.58
N PRO A 84 14.83 9.96 -0.10
CA PRO A 84 16.04 9.16 0.10
C PRO A 84 15.78 8.04 1.11
N PRO A 85 16.35 6.84 0.91
CA PRO A 85 16.15 5.72 1.83
C PRO A 85 16.79 6.02 3.20
N PRO A 86 16.16 5.61 4.31
CA PRO A 86 16.79 5.68 5.62
C PRO A 86 17.99 4.73 5.66
N ARG A 87 19.15 5.23 6.11
CA ARG A 87 20.34 4.43 6.37
C ARG A 87 20.05 3.45 7.52
N ALA A 88 19.75 2.20 7.20
CA ALA A 88 19.74 1.12 8.17
C ALA A 88 20.90 0.16 7.87
N SER A 89 21.97 0.28 8.65
CA SER A 89 23.04 -0.72 8.76
C SER A 89 22.55 -1.86 9.65
N TRP A 90 22.56 -3.09 9.14
CA TRP A 90 22.34 -4.28 9.94
C TRP A 90 23.67 -5.03 10.04
N SER A 91 24.13 -5.27 11.27
CA SER A 91 25.26 -6.15 11.60
C SER A 91 24.77 -7.57 11.83
#